data_AF-K9JUU4-F1
#
_entry.id   AF-K9JUU4-F1
#
_cell.length_a   1.000
_cell.length_b   1.000
_cell.length_c   1.000
_cell.angle_alpha   90.00
_cell.angle_beta   90.00
_cell.angle_gamma   90.00
#
_symmetry.space_group_name_H-M   'P 1'
#
loop_
_entity.id
_entity.type
_entity.pdbx_description
1 polymer ?
#
loop_
_entity_poly.entity_id
_entity_poly.type
_entity_poly.pdbx_seq_one_letter_code
_entity_poly.pdbx_strand_id
1 'polypeptide(L)' 'YELLNEPHDKLNGEPFNALVADVLPIIRATNPTRSVIIGPTHWNSMSDLDQLKLPDDDRNIIVTFHFYNP' A
#
# COMPACT_ATOMS: atom_id res chain seq x y z
N TYR A 1 8.46 7.59 -0.72
CA TYR A 1 7.70 7.62 0.54
C TYR A 1 7.25 6.22 0.86
N GLU A 2 7.08 5.85 2.12
CA GLU A 2 6.26 4.70 2.50
C GLU A 2 4.90 5.22 2.95
N LEU A 3 3.81 4.63 2.46
CA LEU A 3 2.48 5.18 2.69
C LEU A 3 2.01 4.99 4.13
N LEU A 4 2.12 3.77 4.64
CA LEU A 4 1.76 3.40 6.01
C LEU A 4 2.45 2.09 6.37
N ASN A 5 3.19 2.08 7.49
CA ASN A 5 3.78 0.87 8.03
C ASN A 5 2.70 -0.02 8.67
N GLU A 6 2.69 -1.30 8.30
CA GLU A 6 1.88 -2.36 8.92
C GLU A 6 0.40 -2.01 9.16
N PRO A 7 -0.40 -1.76 8.11
CA PRO A 7 -1.85 -1.62 8.26
C PRO A 7 -2.46 -2.89 8.88
N HIS A 8 -3.34 -2.73 9.87
CA HIS A 8 -3.91 -3.85 10.62
C HIS A 8 -5.30 -3.52 11.21
N ASP A 9 -5.94 -4.52 11.84
CA ASP A 9 -7.23 -4.45 12.52
C ASP A 9 -8.35 -3.83 11.67
N LYS A 10 -8.85 -2.65 12.06
CA LYS A 10 -9.96 -1.95 11.39
C LYS A 10 -9.60 -1.48 9.98
N LEU A 11 -8.32 -1.49 9.63
CA LEU A 11 -7.85 -1.19 8.27
C LEU A 11 -7.75 -2.44 7.39
N ASN A 12 -7.91 -3.66 7.91
CA ASN A 12 -7.78 -4.87 7.09
C ASN A 12 -8.77 -4.93 5.91
N GLY A 13 -8.28 -5.34 4.74
CA GLY A 13 -9.08 -5.47 3.51
C GLY A 13 -9.42 -4.13 2.84
N GLU A 14 -10.69 -3.97 2.43
CA GLU A 14 -11.15 -2.81 1.65
C GLU A 14 -10.91 -1.43 2.31
N PRO A 15 -11.03 -1.24 3.63
CA PRO A 15 -10.74 0.04 4.27
C PRO A 15 -9.33 0.56 3.96
N PHE A 16 -8.31 -0.30 3.93
CA PHE A 16 -6.96 0.11 3.54
C PHE A 16 -6.84 0.40 2.05
N ASN A 17 -7.46 -0.41 1.18
CA ASN A 17 -7.48 -0.12 -0.26
C ASN A 17 -8.15 1.23 -0.57
N ALA A 18 -9.24 1.58 0.13
CA ALA A 18 -9.88 2.88 0.04
C ALA A 18 -8.93 4.01 0.49
N LEU A 19 -8.21 3.83 1.59
CA LEU A 19 -7.21 4.79 2.06
C LEU A 19 -6.09 4.99 1.03
N VAL A 20 -5.60 3.93 0.40
CA VAL A 20 -4.58 4.02 -0.67
C VAL A 20 -5.10 4.88 -1.83
N ALA A 21 -6.34 4.63 -2.27
CA ALA A 21 -6.98 5.36 -3.36
C ALA A 21 -7.17 6.86 -3.05
N ASP A 22 -7.41 7.21 -1.78
CA ASP A 22 -7.57 8.60 -1.36
C ASP A 22 -6.22 9.35 -1.22
N VAL A 23 -5.19 8.68 -0.67
CA VAL A 23 -3.92 9.34 -0.31
C VAL A 23 -2.93 9.40 -1.47
N LEU A 24 -2.87 8.38 -2.32
CA LEU A 24 -1.91 8.34 -3.42
C LEU A 24 -2.03 9.53 -4.38
N PRO A 25 -3.24 9.97 -4.80
CA PRO A 25 -3.41 11.16 -5.65
C PRO A 25 -2.86 12.45 -5.01
N ILE A 26 -2.98 12.59 -3.68
CA ILE A 26 -2.46 13.76 -2.94
C ILE A 26 -0.93 13.81 -3.05
N ILE A 27 -0.26 12.66 -2.90
CA ILE A 27 1.19 12.55 -3.10
C ILE A 27 1.56 12.90 -4.54
N ARG A 28 0.83 12.36 -5.53
CA ARG A 28 1.10 12.54 -6.96
C ARG A 28 0.92 13.98 -7.44
N ALA A 29 0.05 14.76 -6.80
CA ALA A 29 -0.17 16.17 -7.14
C ALA A 29 1.11 17.03 -7.08
N THR A 30 2.05 16.69 -6.19
CA THR A 30 3.32 17.42 -6.02
C THR A 30 4.56 16.57 -6.29
N ASN A 31 4.43 15.24 -6.27
CA ASN A 31 5.52 14.28 -6.47
C ASN A 31 5.12 13.21 -7.51
N PRO A 32 4.93 13.58 -8.79
CA PRO A 32 4.30 12.72 -9.79
C PRO A 32 5.11 11.46 -10.12
N THR A 33 6.44 11.50 -10.02
CA THR A 33 7.31 10.39 -10.42
C THR A 33 8.09 9.77 -9.26
N ARG A 34 7.98 10.32 -8.04
CA ARG A 34 8.71 9.80 -6.88
C ARG A 34 8.16 8.43 -6.51
N SER A 35 9.02 7.42 -6.34
CA SER A 35 8.57 6.10 -5.89
C SER A 35 7.82 6.16 -4.55
N VAL A 36 6.69 5.44 -4.48
CA VAL A 36 5.91 5.23 -3.26
C VAL A 36 5.90 3.74 -2.94
N ILE A 37 6.18 3.42 -1.68
CA ILE A 37 6.19 2.06 -1.14
C ILE A 37 4.84 1.81 -0.48
N ILE A 38 4.17 0.73 -0.86
CA ILE A 38 2.85 0.35 -0.35
C ILE A 38 2.88 -1.15 -0.03
N GLY A 39 2.51 -1.52 1.19
CA GLY A 39 2.40 -2.91 1.63
C GLY A 39 0.94 -3.33 1.88
N PRO A 40 0.65 -4.64 1.98
CA PRO A 40 -0.68 -5.16 2.24
C PRO A 40 -1.10 -5.02 3.72
N THR A 41 -2.31 -5.47 4.06
CA THR A 41 -2.82 -5.47 5.43
C THR A 41 -2.26 -6.61 6.28
N HIS A 42 -2.80 -6.81 7.48
CA HIS A 42 -2.31 -7.79 8.47
C HIS A 42 -0.80 -7.66 8.71
N TRP A 43 -0.35 -6.47 9.08
CA TRP A 43 1.05 -6.15 9.38
C TRP A 43 2.00 -6.36 8.19
N ASN A 44 1.62 -5.86 7.01
CA ASN A 44 2.39 -6.02 5.77
C ASN A 44 2.63 -7.50 5.41
N SER A 45 1.69 -8.40 5.72
CA SER A 45 1.86 -9.84 5.51
C SER A 45 1.82 -10.22 4.02
N MET A 46 2.73 -11.10 3.60
CA MET A 46 2.73 -11.67 2.25
C MET A 46 1.40 -12.37 1.91
N SER A 47 0.71 -12.93 2.91
CA SER A 47 -0.55 -13.67 2.70
C SER A 47 -1.70 -12.81 2.19
N ASP A 48 -1.60 -11.49 2.32
CA ASP A 48 -2.62 -10.52 1.89
C ASP A 48 -2.23 -9.78 0.61
N LEU A 49 -1.10 -10.14 0.01
CA LEU A 49 -0.57 -9.46 -1.16
C LEU A 49 -1.54 -9.50 -2.35
N ASP A 50 -2.30 -10.58 -2.49
CA ASP A 50 -3.30 -10.78 -3.53
C ASP A 50 -4.58 -9.93 -3.34
N GLN A 51 -4.78 -9.38 -2.15
CA GLN A 51 -5.90 -8.50 -1.80
C GLN A 51 -5.58 -7.01 -1.99
N LEU A 52 -4.30 -6.66 -2.15
CA LEU A 52 -3.84 -5.28 -2.31
C LEU A 52 -4.25 -4.75 -3.69
N LYS A 53 -5.03 -3.65 -3.71
CA LYS A 53 -5.48 -2.99 -4.94
C LYS A 53 -4.65 -1.74 -5.20
N LEU A 54 -4.00 -1.70 -6.36
CA LEU A 54 -3.16 -0.59 -6.79
C LEU A 54 -3.64 -0.09 -8.16
N PRO A 55 -3.45 1.21 -8.49
CA PRO A 55 -3.81 1.72 -9.80
C PRO A 55 -2.89 1.16 -10.90
N ASP A 56 -3.49 0.60 -11.96
CA ASP A 56 -2.78 -0.07 -13.06
C ASP A 56 -1.88 0.89 -13.89
N ASP A 57 -2.19 2.18 -13.86
CA ASP A 57 -1.49 3.23 -14.62
C ASP A 57 -0.30 3.85 -13.88
N ASP A 58 -0.18 3.64 -12.56
CA ASP A 58 0.95 4.17 -11.78
C ASP A 58 2.13 3.19 -11.76
N ARG A 59 3.16 3.52 -12.55
CA ARG A 59 4.39 2.72 -12.67
C ARG A 59 5.47 3.09 -11.65
N ASN A 60 5.19 3.98 -10.70
CA ASN A 60 6.13 4.43 -9.67
C ASN A 60 5.75 3.93 -8.27
N ILE A 61 5.23 2.70 -8.19
CA ILE A 61 4.90 2.00 -6.94
C ILE A 61 5.86 0.84 -6.75
N ILE A 62 6.38 0.68 -5.54
CA ILE A 62 7.15 -0.48 -5.10
C ILE A 62 6.32 -1.17 -4.03
N VAL A 63 6.04 -2.47 -4.20
CA VAL A 63 5.31 -3.22 -3.19
C VAL A 63 6.26 -3.75 -2.12
N THR A 64 5.88 -3.65 -0.84
CA THR A 64 6.64 -4.19 0.30
C THR A 64 5.84 -5.23 1.06
N PHE A 65 6.51 -6.17 1.71
CA PHE A 65 5.92 -7.05 2.71
C PHE A 65 6.96 -7.31 3.80
N HIS A 66 6.50 -7.60 5.01
CA HIS A 66 7.35 -7.93 6.14
C HIS A 66 7.34 -9.44 6.34
N PHE A 67 8.52 -10.06 6.29
CA PHE A 67 8.66 -11.51 6.39
C PHE A 67 9.14 -11.91 7.78
N TYR A 68 8.18 -12.26 8.64
CA TYR A 68 8.43 -12.76 10.00
C TYR A 68 7.94 -14.20 10.20
N ASN A 69 7.55 -14.88 9.12
CA ASN A 69 7.15 -16.28 9.19
C ASN A 69 8.35 -17.15 9.62
N PRO A 70 8.13 -18.20 10.46
CA PRO A 70 9.18 -19.13 10.87
C PRO A 70 9.83 -19.88 9.70
#